data_AF-A0A2E5B2N0-F1
#
_entry.id   AF-A0A2E5B2N0-F1
#
_cell.length_a   1.000
_cell.length_b   1.000
_cell.length_c   1.000
_cell.angle_alpha   90.00
_cell.angle_beta   90.00
_cell.angle_gamma   90.00
#
_symmetry.space_group_name_H-M   'P 1'
#
loop_
_entity.id
_entity.type
_entity.pdbx_description
1 polymer ?
#
loop_
_entity_poly.entity_id
_entity_poly.type
_entity_poly.pdbx_seq_one_letter_code
_entity_poly.pdbx_strand_id
1 'polypeptide(L)'
;MDSDFDPDSLDEFEDDDYEYISFFESVRQFMEPHLKEFLSSYYGERMGQLESGTYIDLENAIKEGFFWADNIPDLLYNNRSISDEAFDAALDTYIPTGETFSWPRPKYWFDGDFTYDEEDEDTFLEDSDPIDLTEDQRRAKQIIEHVDNMQEDAASFADFVKKGFDTLSPKMQQYLEKVGPIDLHYLTAEGFEKVQENIFFVISDLLETMYGIVESDLESKR
;
A
#
# COMPACT_ATOMS: atom_id res chain seq x y z
N MET A 1 12.86 -18.09 62.33
CA MET A 1 11.57 -18.14 61.60
C MET A 1 11.97 -18.08 60.15
N ASP A 2 12.26 -19.26 59.61
CA ASP A 2 12.59 -19.45 58.21
C ASP A 2 11.28 -19.31 57.43
N SER A 3 11.23 -18.36 56.50
CA SER A 3 10.16 -18.27 55.52
C SER A 3 10.55 -19.18 54.36
N ASP A 4 9.87 -20.31 54.24
CA ASP A 4 9.88 -21.16 53.05
C ASP A 4 9.36 -20.33 51.87
N PHE A 5 10.28 -19.68 51.16
CA PHE A 5 10.03 -19.17 49.82
C PHE A 5 10.09 -20.38 48.90
N ASP A 6 8.92 -20.81 48.44
CA ASP A 6 8.77 -21.86 47.44
C ASP A 6 8.93 -21.23 46.05
N PRO A 7 10.08 -21.42 45.37
CA PRO A 7 10.33 -20.83 44.06
C PRO A 7 9.45 -21.44 42.96
N ASP A 8 8.75 -22.55 43.24
CA ASP A 8 7.81 -23.19 42.31
C ASP A 8 6.41 -22.54 42.36
N SER A 9 6.18 -21.53 43.21
CA SER A 9 4.95 -20.73 43.24
C SER A 9 4.89 -19.60 42.20
N LEU A 10 5.90 -19.49 41.33
CA LEU A 10 5.97 -18.49 40.25
C LEU A 10 5.42 -19.00 38.91
N ASP A 11 4.97 -20.25 38.83
CA ASP A 11 4.68 -20.94 37.56
C ASP A 11 3.19 -21.01 37.17
N GLU A 12 2.31 -20.22 37.79
CA GLU A 12 0.90 -20.11 37.33
C GLU A 12 0.47 -18.63 37.24
N PHE A 13 1.00 -17.93 36.23
CA PHE A 13 0.21 -16.94 35.51
C PHE A 13 -0.19 -17.55 34.16
N GLU A 14 -0.88 -18.68 34.20
CA GLU A 14 -1.82 -19.08 33.15
C GLU A 14 -3.07 -18.21 33.32
N ASP A 15 -3.07 -17.03 32.74
CA ASP A 15 -4.28 -16.33 32.32
C ASP A 15 -3.84 -15.15 31.49
N ASP A 16 -3.83 -15.36 30.18
CA ASP A 16 -4.32 -14.37 29.25
C ASP A 16 -4.50 -15.03 27.88
N ASP A 17 -5.74 -15.41 27.58
CA ASP A 17 -6.25 -15.71 26.22
C ASP A 17 -6.15 -14.48 25.28
N TYR A 18 -5.15 -13.60 25.45
CA TYR A 18 -4.83 -12.57 24.47
C TYR A 18 -4.14 -13.24 23.29
N GLU A 19 -4.89 -13.47 22.23
CA GLU A 19 -4.32 -13.73 20.92
C GLU A 19 -3.42 -12.54 20.58
N TYR A 20 -2.10 -12.75 20.63
CA TYR A 20 -1.12 -11.75 20.20
C TYR A 20 -1.30 -11.57 18.69
N ILE A 21 -2.03 -10.52 18.31
CA ILE A 21 -2.17 -10.09 16.93
C ILE A 21 -0.97 -9.20 16.61
N SER A 22 -0.16 -9.59 15.63
CA SER A 22 0.93 -8.74 15.12
C SER A 22 0.37 -7.44 14.56
N PHE A 23 1.19 -6.38 14.55
CA PHE A 23 0.73 -5.07 14.07
C PHE A 23 0.31 -5.12 12.60
N PHE A 24 1.06 -5.83 11.75
CA PHE A 24 0.69 -6.01 10.35
C PHE A 24 -0.67 -6.70 10.20
N GLU A 25 -1.00 -7.66 11.07
CA GLU A 25 -2.27 -8.39 10.99
C GLU A 25 -3.44 -7.48 11.36
N SER A 26 -3.28 -6.61 12.35
CA SER A 26 -4.33 -5.65 12.69
C SER A 26 -4.48 -4.54 11.63
N VAL A 27 -3.37 -4.10 11.02
CA VAL A 27 -3.41 -3.21 9.84
C VAL A 27 -4.13 -3.90 8.68
N ARG A 28 -3.78 -5.15 8.38
CA ARG A 28 -4.40 -5.95 7.31
C ARG A 28 -5.91 -6.05 7.52
N GLN A 29 -6.35 -6.46 8.70
CA GLN A 29 -7.79 -6.58 9.02
C GLN A 29 -8.54 -5.27 8.83
N PHE A 30 -7.90 -4.14 9.16
CA PHE A 30 -8.48 -2.82 8.94
C PHE A 30 -8.51 -2.41 7.45
N MET A 31 -7.44 -2.68 6.71
CA MET A 31 -7.25 -2.19 5.34
C MET A 31 -7.88 -3.09 4.28
N GLU A 32 -8.01 -4.39 4.52
CA GLU A 32 -8.54 -5.38 3.57
C GLU A 32 -9.89 -4.97 2.94
N PRO A 33 -10.92 -4.53 3.70
CA PRO A 33 -12.18 -4.09 3.11
C PRO A 33 -12.01 -2.90 2.16
N HIS A 34 -11.13 -1.96 2.50
CA HIS A 34 -10.87 -0.76 1.70
C HIS A 34 -10.10 -1.08 0.41
N LEU A 35 -9.18 -2.05 0.46
CA LEU A 35 -8.51 -2.58 -0.73
C LEU A 35 -9.50 -3.24 -1.68
N LYS A 36 -10.37 -4.10 -1.16
CA LYS A 36 -11.39 -4.80 -1.97
C LYS A 36 -12.38 -3.82 -2.59
N GLU A 37 -12.80 -2.81 -1.83
CA GLU A 37 -13.64 -1.72 -2.33
C GLU A 37 -12.93 -0.92 -3.43
N PHE A 38 -11.65 -0.58 -3.24
CA PHE A 38 -10.85 0.11 -4.25
C PHE A 38 -10.74 -0.71 -5.54
N LEU A 39 -10.33 -1.98 -5.46
CA LEU A 39 -10.22 -2.87 -6.62
C LEU A 39 -11.55 -2.98 -7.37
N SER A 40 -12.64 -3.20 -6.64
CA SER A 40 -13.98 -3.28 -7.23
C SER A 40 -14.41 -1.97 -7.89
N SER A 41 -14.05 -0.83 -7.31
CA SER A 41 -14.42 0.49 -7.84
C SER A 41 -13.59 0.87 -9.06
N TYR A 42 -12.30 0.52 -9.06
CA TYR A 42 -11.38 0.82 -10.16
C TYR A 42 -11.65 -0.06 -11.39
N TYR A 43 -11.70 -1.38 -11.21
CA TYR A 43 -11.88 -2.32 -12.32
C TYR A 43 -13.35 -2.53 -12.71
N GLY A 44 -14.30 -2.25 -11.81
CA GLY A 44 -15.73 -2.33 -12.09
C GLY A 44 -16.14 -3.70 -12.61
N GLU A 45 -16.82 -3.72 -13.75
CA GLU A 45 -17.29 -4.96 -14.39
C GLU A 45 -16.15 -5.91 -14.81
N ARG A 46 -14.93 -5.40 -15.03
CA ARG A 46 -13.76 -6.23 -15.38
C ARG A 46 -13.41 -7.21 -14.26
N MET A 47 -13.73 -6.90 -12.99
CA MET A 47 -13.58 -7.86 -11.90
C MET A 47 -14.37 -9.14 -12.15
N GLY A 48 -15.61 -9.02 -12.67
CA GLY A 48 -16.47 -10.17 -12.96
C GLY A 48 -15.94 -11.09 -14.07
N GLN A 49 -14.91 -10.66 -14.79
CA GLN A 49 -14.28 -11.43 -15.85
C GLN A 49 -13.11 -12.28 -15.36
N LEU A 50 -12.59 -12.03 -14.14
CA LEU A 50 -11.41 -12.71 -13.60
C LEU A 50 -11.65 -14.20 -13.33
N GLU A 51 -10.61 -15.02 -13.48
CA GLU A 51 -10.68 -16.42 -13.08
C GLU A 51 -10.75 -16.58 -11.56
N SER A 52 -11.33 -17.69 -11.09
CA SER A 52 -11.40 -17.98 -9.65
C SER A 52 -10.02 -18.08 -8.99
N GLY A 53 -8.99 -18.50 -9.73
CA GLY A 53 -7.60 -18.53 -9.26
C GLY A 53 -7.07 -17.14 -8.94
N THR A 54 -7.37 -16.17 -9.81
CA THR A 54 -6.95 -14.77 -9.69
C THR A 54 -7.51 -14.11 -8.43
N TYR A 55 -8.75 -14.45 -8.04
CA TYR A 55 -9.28 -14.03 -6.74
C TYR A 55 -8.50 -14.60 -5.56
N ILE A 56 -8.07 -15.86 -5.63
CA ILE A 56 -7.25 -16.48 -4.57
C ILE A 56 -5.88 -15.79 -4.50
N ASP A 57 -5.28 -15.48 -5.64
CA ASP A 57 -3.99 -14.78 -5.71
C ASP A 57 -4.09 -13.36 -5.12
N LEU A 58 -5.17 -12.63 -5.42
CA LEU A 58 -5.45 -11.34 -4.79
C LEU A 58 -5.63 -11.45 -3.27
N GLU A 59 -6.36 -12.44 -2.78
CA GLU A 59 -6.52 -12.67 -1.34
C GLU A 59 -5.18 -12.98 -0.66
N ASN A 60 -4.29 -13.72 -1.32
CA ASN A 60 -2.95 -14.01 -0.80
C ASN A 60 -2.06 -12.77 -0.82
N ALA A 61 -2.10 -11.96 -1.89
CA ALA A 61 -1.38 -10.69 -1.95
C ALA A 61 -1.82 -9.73 -0.83
N ILE A 62 -3.12 -9.64 -0.55
CA ILE A 62 -3.63 -8.84 0.57
C ILE A 62 -3.17 -9.40 1.93
N LYS A 63 -3.07 -10.73 2.06
CA LYS A 63 -2.57 -11.35 3.30
C LYS A 63 -1.13 -11.03 3.61
N GLU A 64 -0.28 -11.03 2.59
CA GLU A 64 1.16 -10.90 2.76
C GLU A 64 1.65 -9.44 2.63
N GLY A 65 0.92 -8.60 1.89
CA GLY A 65 1.35 -7.25 1.51
C GLY A 65 1.45 -6.23 2.63
N PHE A 66 1.00 -6.58 3.85
CA PHE A 66 1.13 -5.70 5.01
C PHE A 66 2.34 -5.98 5.88
N PHE A 67 3.14 -7.01 5.58
CA PHE A 67 4.29 -7.40 6.41
C PHE A 67 5.19 -6.22 6.80
N TRP A 68 5.45 -5.30 5.88
CA TRP A 68 6.29 -4.13 6.12
C TRP A 68 5.68 -3.06 7.05
N ALA A 69 4.40 -3.18 7.38
CA ALA A 69 3.74 -2.32 8.36
C ALA A 69 4.23 -2.59 9.80
N ASP A 70 4.83 -3.75 10.08
CA ASP A 70 5.45 -4.05 11.39
C ASP A 70 6.60 -3.11 11.74
N ASN A 71 7.15 -2.38 10.77
CA ASN A 71 8.16 -1.35 11.05
C ASN A 71 7.55 -0.10 11.72
N ILE A 72 6.24 0.12 11.60
CA ILE A 72 5.60 1.36 12.08
C ILE A 72 5.74 1.55 13.59
N PRO A 73 5.45 0.55 14.45
CA PRO A 73 5.70 0.67 15.89
C PRO A 73 7.13 1.11 16.23
N ASP A 74 8.14 0.54 15.56
CA ASP A 74 9.54 0.92 15.78
C ASP A 74 9.82 2.36 15.31
N LEU A 75 9.23 2.78 14.17
CA LEU A 75 9.36 4.15 13.70
C LEU A 75 8.71 5.15 14.66
N LEU A 76 7.54 4.80 15.21
CA LEU A 76 6.85 5.61 16.21
C LEU A 76 7.69 5.75 17.49
N TYR A 77 8.22 4.63 18.02
CA TYR A 77 9.05 4.62 19.22
C TYR A 77 10.36 5.40 19.04
N ASN A 78 11.12 5.11 17.97
CA ASN A 78 12.47 5.66 17.79
C ASN A 78 12.49 7.14 17.40
N ASN A 79 11.35 7.72 17.00
CA ASN A 79 11.28 9.12 16.53
C ASN A 79 10.39 9.99 17.44
N ARG A 80 10.22 9.61 18.71
CA ARG A 80 9.55 10.44 19.73
C ARG A 80 10.33 11.73 20.01
N SER A 81 9.59 12.78 20.31
CA SER A 81 10.09 14.12 20.66
C SER A 81 10.40 14.29 22.15
N ILE A 82 10.02 13.30 22.97
CA ILE A 82 10.21 13.27 24.41
C ILE A 82 10.97 11.98 24.81
N SER A 83 11.57 11.97 26.00
CA SER A 83 12.24 10.80 26.56
C SER A 83 11.24 9.73 27.00
N ASP A 84 11.69 8.46 27.09
CA ASP A 84 10.87 7.33 27.54
C ASP A 84 10.19 7.58 28.90
N GLU A 85 10.94 8.06 29.91
CA GLU A 85 10.36 8.40 31.23
C GLU A 85 9.25 9.45 31.17
N ALA A 86 9.34 10.40 30.22
CA ALA A 86 8.32 11.43 30.03
C ALA A 86 7.14 10.88 29.24
N PHE A 87 7.37 9.95 28.33
CA PHE A 87 6.33 9.26 27.57
C PHE A 87 5.49 8.37 28.48
N ASP A 88 6.12 7.58 29.35
CA ASP A 88 5.41 6.73 30.33
C ASP A 88 4.52 7.58 31.25
N ALA A 89 5.05 8.70 31.75
CA ALA A 89 4.28 9.64 32.56
C ALA A 89 3.12 10.30 31.78
N ALA A 90 3.31 10.57 30.48
CA ALA A 90 2.25 11.09 29.62
C ALA A 90 1.16 10.03 29.37
N LEU A 91 1.56 8.78 29.13
CA LEU A 91 0.67 7.65 28.89
C LEU A 91 -0.29 7.41 30.06
N ASP A 92 0.20 7.49 31.30
CA ASP A 92 -0.60 7.33 32.53
C ASP A 92 -1.76 8.34 32.64
N THR A 93 -1.64 9.49 31.98
CA THR A 93 -2.61 10.59 32.07
C THR A 93 -3.28 10.91 30.74
N TYR A 94 -2.98 10.13 29.69
CA TYR A 94 -3.46 10.40 28.34
C TYR A 94 -4.95 10.13 28.23
N ILE A 95 -5.68 11.10 27.69
CA ILE A 95 -7.11 10.98 27.39
C ILE A 95 -7.24 11.13 25.88
N PRO A 96 -7.71 10.10 25.15
CA PRO A 96 -7.92 10.20 23.71
C PRO A 96 -8.90 11.32 23.37
N THR A 97 -8.44 12.28 22.57
CA THR A 97 -9.18 13.49 22.18
C THR A 97 -9.80 13.40 20.79
N GLY A 98 -9.48 12.36 20.02
CA GLY A 98 -9.82 12.27 18.59
C GLY A 98 -9.03 13.25 17.74
N GLU A 99 -7.78 13.53 18.13
CA GLU A 99 -6.84 14.37 17.37
C GLU A 99 -6.62 13.82 15.96
N THR A 100 -6.56 14.75 15.01
CA THR A 100 -6.15 14.50 13.63
C THR A 100 -4.79 15.10 13.39
N PHE A 101 -3.95 14.44 12.61
CA PHE A 101 -2.57 14.85 12.40
C PHE A 101 -2.35 15.34 10.97
N SER A 102 -1.39 16.26 10.82
CA SER A 102 -0.99 16.73 9.49
C SER A 102 0.05 15.78 8.91
N TRP A 103 -0.39 14.92 8.00
CA TRP A 103 0.47 13.96 7.32
C TRP A 103 1.22 14.61 6.14
N PRO A 104 2.54 14.42 6.01
CA PRO A 104 3.26 14.94 4.86
C PRO A 104 2.81 14.23 3.56
N ARG A 105 2.75 14.96 2.44
CA ARG A 105 2.47 14.41 1.10
C ARG A 105 3.62 14.78 0.15
N PRO A 106 4.77 14.09 0.21
CA PRO A 106 5.81 14.26 -0.79
C PRO A 106 5.32 13.88 -2.19
N LYS A 107 5.94 14.47 -3.21
CA LYS A 107 5.69 14.12 -4.62
C LYS A 107 6.22 12.71 -4.89
N TYR A 108 5.40 11.87 -5.52
CA TYR A 108 5.75 10.51 -5.91
C TYR A 108 6.02 10.39 -7.42
N TRP A 109 6.57 9.24 -7.83
CA TRP A 109 6.88 8.98 -9.24
C TRP A 109 5.63 9.04 -10.14
N PHE A 110 4.48 8.58 -9.65
CA PHE A 110 3.20 8.62 -10.36
C PHE A 110 2.54 10.02 -10.38
N ASP A 111 3.10 11.00 -9.67
CA ASP A 111 2.74 12.42 -9.82
C ASP A 111 3.49 13.09 -10.98
N GLY A 112 4.26 12.31 -11.73
CA GLY A 112 4.80 12.70 -13.02
C GLY A 112 3.69 12.99 -14.02
N ASP A 113 4.05 13.73 -15.07
CA ASP A 113 3.17 13.90 -16.22
C ASP A 113 3.41 12.70 -17.16
N PHE A 114 2.38 11.88 -17.33
CA PHE A 114 2.36 10.77 -18.28
C PHE A 114 1.54 11.12 -19.53
N THR A 115 1.07 12.38 -19.64
CA THR A 115 0.47 12.88 -20.87
C THR A 115 1.59 13.26 -21.84
N TYR A 116 1.56 12.69 -23.03
CA TYR A 116 2.33 13.19 -24.15
C TYR A 116 1.43 14.10 -24.99
N ASP A 117 1.99 15.23 -25.43
CA ASP A 117 1.33 16.16 -26.34
C ASP A 117 0.74 15.36 -27.51
N GLU A 118 -0.57 15.45 -27.73
CA GLU A 118 -1.31 14.93 -28.90
C GLU A 118 -0.87 15.64 -30.22
N GLU A 119 0.36 16.15 -30.29
CA GLU A 119 0.99 16.68 -31.50
C GLU A 119 1.88 15.63 -32.20
N ASP A 120 1.78 14.35 -31.83
CA ASP A 120 2.28 13.28 -32.69
C ASP A 120 1.38 13.20 -33.94
N GLU A 121 1.84 13.85 -35.00
CA GLU A 121 1.25 13.77 -36.34
C GLU A 121 1.06 12.30 -36.73
N ASP A 122 -0.19 11.89 -36.99
CA ASP A 122 -0.55 10.57 -37.55
C ASP A 122 0.56 10.09 -38.50
N THR A 123 1.34 9.11 -38.06
CA THR A 123 2.47 8.67 -38.83
C THR A 123 1.97 7.80 -39.97
N PHE A 124 2.57 7.89 -41.16
CA PHE A 124 2.20 7.05 -42.31
C PHE A 124 2.14 5.54 -41.97
N LEU A 125 2.88 5.10 -40.93
CA LEU A 125 2.90 3.71 -40.51
C LEU A 125 1.69 3.30 -39.65
N GLU A 126 1.05 4.19 -38.90
CA GLU A 126 -0.13 3.87 -38.08
C GLU A 126 -1.30 3.38 -38.95
N ASP A 127 -1.64 4.13 -40.00
CA ASP A 127 -2.78 3.83 -40.89
C ASP A 127 -2.47 2.83 -42.02
N SER A 128 -1.21 2.41 -42.19
CA SER A 128 -0.82 1.53 -43.29
C SER A 128 -1.27 0.07 -43.08
N ASP A 129 -1.87 -0.54 -44.10
CA ASP A 129 -2.13 -1.98 -44.13
C ASP A 129 -0.78 -2.75 -44.10
N PRO A 130 -0.56 -3.69 -43.17
CA PRO A 130 0.65 -4.49 -43.09
C PRO A 130 1.05 -5.19 -44.41
N ILE A 131 0.08 -5.43 -45.29
CA ILE A 131 0.27 -6.04 -46.62
C ILE A 131 1.01 -5.09 -47.57
N ASP A 132 0.81 -3.77 -47.43
CA ASP A 132 1.40 -2.74 -48.29
C ASP A 132 2.79 -2.27 -47.82
N LEU A 133 3.24 -2.75 -46.65
CA LEU A 133 4.53 -2.41 -46.07
C LEU A 133 5.66 -3.34 -46.53
N THR A 134 6.82 -2.74 -46.83
CA THR A 134 8.07 -3.50 -46.96
C THR A 134 8.45 -4.17 -45.64
N GLU A 135 9.31 -5.19 -45.67
CA GLU A 135 9.71 -5.92 -44.47
C GLU A 135 10.33 -5.01 -43.39
N ASP A 136 11.15 -4.03 -43.78
CA ASP A 136 11.75 -3.07 -42.86
C ASP A 136 10.71 -2.11 -42.26
N GLN A 137 9.70 -1.71 -43.03
CA GLN A 137 8.59 -0.88 -42.55
C GLN A 137 7.65 -1.67 -41.63
N ARG A 138 7.45 -2.97 -41.89
CA ARG A 138 6.65 -3.86 -41.02
C ARG A 138 7.33 -4.03 -39.66
N ARG A 139 8.65 -4.18 -39.63
CA ARG A 139 9.43 -4.19 -38.38
C ARG A 139 9.38 -2.85 -37.65
N ALA A 140 9.48 -1.74 -38.37
CA ALA A 140 9.36 -0.42 -37.77
C ALA A 140 7.97 -0.21 -37.15
N LYS A 141 6.90 -0.60 -37.86
CA LYS A 141 5.53 -0.57 -37.34
C LYS A 141 5.37 -1.40 -36.07
N GLN A 142 5.89 -2.63 -36.04
CA GLN A 142 5.86 -3.48 -34.84
C GLN A 142 6.62 -2.87 -33.65
N ILE A 143 7.73 -2.17 -33.89
CA ILE A 143 8.49 -1.50 -32.82
C ILE A 143 7.69 -0.31 -32.28
N ILE A 144 7.07 0.48 -33.15
CA ILE A 144 6.22 1.62 -32.76
C ILE A 144 5.04 1.11 -31.94
N GLU A 145 4.26 0.14 -32.45
CA GLU A 145 3.15 -0.48 -31.74
C GLU A 145 3.57 -1.07 -30.38
N HIS A 146 4.77 -1.67 -30.28
CA HIS A 146 5.29 -2.13 -28.98
C HIS A 146 5.64 -0.99 -28.03
N VAL A 147 6.23 0.09 -28.53
CA VAL A 147 6.54 1.26 -27.72
C VAL A 147 5.26 1.92 -27.22
N ASP A 148 4.24 2.05 -28.07
CA ASP A 148 2.95 2.64 -27.71
C ASP A 148 2.23 1.79 -26.67
N ASN A 149 2.17 0.46 -26.87
CA ASN A 149 1.60 -0.45 -25.86
C ASN A 149 2.36 -0.34 -24.52
N MET A 150 3.70 -0.32 -24.53
CA MET A 150 4.48 -0.14 -23.30
C MET A 150 4.20 1.19 -22.60
N GLN A 151 3.87 2.24 -23.36
CA GLN A 151 3.50 3.55 -22.80
C GLN A 151 2.09 3.55 -22.23
N GLU A 152 1.11 2.99 -22.94
CA GLU A 152 -0.26 2.83 -22.45
C GLU A 152 -0.31 2.00 -21.17
N ASP A 153 0.48 0.93 -21.10
CA ASP A 153 0.61 0.09 -19.90
C ASP A 153 1.22 0.88 -18.74
N ALA A 154 2.25 1.69 -18.99
CA ALA A 154 2.88 2.53 -17.97
C ALA A 154 1.94 3.63 -17.46
N ALA A 155 1.15 4.25 -18.34
CA ALA A 155 0.15 5.25 -17.97
C ALA A 155 -1.01 4.64 -17.17
N SER A 156 -1.50 3.46 -17.59
CA SER A 156 -2.54 2.72 -16.89
C SER A 156 -2.09 2.26 -15.51
N PHE A 157 -0.84 1.80 -15.39
CA PHE A 157 -0.22 1.46 -14.11
C PHE A 157 -0.09 2.68 -13.20
N ALA A 158 0.41 3.80 -13.72
CA ALA A 158 0.55 5.03 -12.96
C ALA A 158 -0.80 5.57 -12.45
N ASP A 159 -1.85 5.53 -13.28
CA ASP A 159 -3.22 5.92 -12.89
C ASP A 159 -3.79 5.00 -11.79
N PHE A 160 -3.62 3.68 -11.94
CA PHE A 160 -4.03 2.71 -10.93
C PHE A 160 -3.35 2.97 -9.59
N VAL A 161 -2.02 3.07 -9.59
CA VAL A 161 -1.25 3.30 -8.37
C VAL A 161 -1.66 4.62 -7.73
N LYS A 162 -1.76 5.70 -8.50
CA LYS A 162 -2.15 7.02 -7.99
C LYS A 162 -3.53 7.01 -7.32
N LYS A 163 -4.55 6.47 -7.99
CA LYS A 163 -5.92 6.38 -7.43
C LYS A 163 -5.98 5.47 -6.22
N GLY A 164 -5.23 4.36 -6.23
CA GLY A 164 -5.10 3.47 -5.08
C GLY A 164 -4.48 4.19 -3.90
N PHE A 165 -3.39 4.92 -4.13
CA PHE A 165 -2.68 5.66 -3.10
C PHE A 165 -3.53 6.76 -2.46
N ASP A 166 -4.20 7.58 -3.28
CA ASP A 166 -5.09 8.64 -2.82
C ASP A 166 -6.29 8.11 -2.04
N THR A 167 -6.68 6.85 -2.27
CA THR A 167 -7.76 6.17 -1.53
C THR A 167 -7.26 5.50 -0.24
N LEU A 168 -6.15 4.78 -0.31
CA LEU A 168 -5.70 3.86 0.73
C LEU A 168 -4.78 4.52 1.76
N SER A 169 -3.93 5.47 1.36
CA SER A 169 -3.03 6.14 2.31
C SER A 169 -3.80 6.88 3.40
N PRO A 170 -4.89 7.63 3.11
CA PRO A 170 -5.71 8.24 4.15
C PRO A 170 -6.34 7.23 5.12
N LYS A 171 -6.66 6.00 4.65
CA LYS A 171 -7.20 4.95 5.51
C LYS A 171 -6.15 4.43 6.48
N MET A 172 -4.94 4.19 6.01
CA MET A 172 -3.85 3.74 6.86
C MET A 172 -3.45 4.82 7.88
N GLN A 173 -3.47 6.09 7.49
CA GLN A 173 -3.30 7.22 8.39
C GLN A 173 -4.40 7.25 9.47
N GLN A 174 -5.68 7.19 9.08
CA GLN A 174 -6.82 7.12 10.02
C GLN A 174 -6.72 5.95 11.01
N TYR A 175 -6.20 4.81 10.54
CA TYR A 175 -5.93 3.68 11.42
C TYR A 175 -4.92 4.03 12.51
N LEU A 176 -3.78 4.64 12.16
CA LEU A 176 -2.77 5.08 13.12
C LEU A 176 -3.30 6.13 14.10
N GLU A 177 -4.08 7.09 13.61
CA GLU A 177 -4.75 8.09 14.45
C GLU A 177 -5.70 7.46 15.46
N LYS A 178 -6.30 6.32 15.12
CA LYS A 178 -7.19 5.59 16.02
C LYS A 178 -6.42 4.75 17.05
N VAL A 179 -5.35 4.07 16.65
CA VAL A 179 -4.69 3.05 17.49
C VAL A 179 -3.46 3.56 18.24
N GLY A 180 -2.79 4.60 17.76
CA GLY A 180 -1.59 5.18 18.38
C GLY A 180 -1.62 6.71 18.48
N PRO A 181 -2.72 7.36 18.88
CA PRO A 181 -2.80 8.83 18.88
C PRO A 181 -1.78 9.48 19.83
N ILE A 182 -1.43 8.83 20.94
CA ILE A 182 -0.38 9.34 21.85
C ILE A 182 1.00 9.27 21.21
N ASP A 183 1.32 8.19 20.50
CA ASP A 183 2.59 8.06 19.77
C ASP A 183 2.71 9.15 18.70
N LEU A 184 1.63 9.41 17.96
CA LEU A 184 1.56 10.50 16.97
C LEU A 184 1.66 11.89 17.61
N HIS A 185 1.06 12.09 18.78
CA HIS A 185 1.12 13.36 19.52
C HIS A 185 2.56 13.77 19.84
N TYR A 186 3.39 12.79 20.19
CA TYR A 186 4.79 13.02 20.52
C TYR A 186 5.76 12.71 19.37
N LEU A 187 5.28 12.46 18.16
CA LEU A 187 6.14 12.16 17.03
C LEU A 187 6.86 13.43 16.53
N THR A 188 8.16 13.31 16.24
CA THR A 188 8.92 14.39 15.60
C THR A 188 8.50 14.58 14.14
N ALA A 189 8.81 15.74 13.55
CA ALA A 189 8.56 15.98 12.13
C ALA A 189 9.26 14.95 11.21
N GLU A 190 10.51 14.60 11.51
CA GLU A 190 11.24 13.53 10.81
C GLU A 190 10.57 12.17 11.03
N GLY A 191 10.04 11.92 12.22
CA GLY A 191 9.23 10.73 12.50
C GLY A 191 7.99 10.63 11.62
N PHE A 192 7.26 11.74 11.44
CA PHE A 192 6.11 11.80 10.52
C PHE A 192 6.53 11.49 9.08
N GLU A 193 7.66 12.02 8.61
CA GLU A 193 8.18 11.73 7.27
C GLU A 193 8.49 10.23 7.10
N LYS A 194 9.20 9.62 8.05
CA LYS A 194 9.56 8.18 7.99
C LYS A 194 8.34 7.26 8.05
N VAL A 195 7.39 7.54 8.95
CA VAL A 195 6.15 6.76 9.03
C VAL A 195 5.37 6.90 7.73
N GLN A 196 5.32 8.11 7.16
CA GLN A 196 4.64 8.35 5.89
C GLN A 196 5.29 7.59 4.72
N GLU A 197 6.61 7.60 4.63
CA GLU A 197 7.36 6.85 3.63
C GLU A 197 7.10 5.34 3.75
N ASN A 198 7.02 4.81 4.98
CA ASN A 198 6.72 3.40 5.20
C ASN A 198 5.27 3.05 4.81
N ILE A 199 4.28 3.87 5.17
CA ILE A 199 2.88 3.72 4.70
C ILE A 199 2.83 3.65 3.18
N PHE A 200 3.54 4.58 2.54
CA PHE A 200 3.58 4.68 1.10
C PHE A 200 4.26 3.49 0.43
N PHE A 201 5.35 3.00 1.01
CA PHE A 201 6.01 1.79 0.54
C PHE A 201 5.09 0.57 0.61
N VAL A 202 4.45 0.33 1.77
CA VAL A 202 3.49 -0.77 1.97
C VAL A 202 2.36 -0.71 0.92
N ILE A 203 1.78 0.46 0.73
CA ILE A 203 0.66 0.63 -0.22
C ILE A 203 1.12 0.47 -1.66
N SER A 204 2.27 1.04 -2.04
CA SER A 204 2.79 0.95 -3.40
C SER A 204 3.12 -0.49 -3.79
N ASP A 205 3.82 -1.22 -2.92
CA ASP A 205 4.21 -2.62 -3.14
C ASP A 205 2.99 -3.53 -3.32
N LEU A 206 1.96 -3.32 -2.49
CA LEU A 206 0.71 -4.06 -2.59
C LEU A 206 -0.08 -3.69 -3.86
N LEU A 207 -0.17 -2.41 -4.21
CA LEU A 207 -0.81 -1.98 -5.45
C LEU A 207 -0.10 -2.54 -6.68
N GLU A 208 1.22 -2.51 -6.72
CA GLU A 208 2.01 -3.08 -7.82
C GLU A 208 1.72 -4.57 -8.00
N THR A 209 1.73 -5.32 -6.90
CA THR A 209 1.41 -6.75 -6.91
C THR A 209 -0.01 -7.01 -7.41
N MET A 210 -1.01 -6.30 -6.89
CA MET A 210 -2.41 -6.49 -7.29
C MET A 210 -2.67 -6.08 -8.75
N TYR A 211 -2.03 -5.02 -9.23
CA TYR A 211 -2.11 -4.62 -10.63
C TYR A 211 -1.60 -5.74 -11.54
N GLY A 212 -0.42 -6.28 -11.24
CA GLY A 212 0.16 -7.38 -12.01
C GLY A 212 -0.71 -8.64 -12.03
N ILE A 213 -1.36 -8.98 -10.91
CA ILE A 213 -2.29 -10.12 -10.84
C ILE A 213 -3.51 -9.90 -11.75
N VAL A 214 -4.13 -8.71 -11.68
CA VAL A 214 -5.36 -8.42 -12.42
C VAL A 214 -5.10 -8.27 -13.92
N GLU A 215 -4.10 -7.48 -14.32
CA GLU A 215 -3.85 -7.22 -15.74
C GLU A 215 -3.30 -8.47 -16.45
N SER A 216 -2.48 -9.30 -15.80
CA SER A 216 -2.03 -10.59 -16.36
C SER A 216 -3.20 -11.53 -16.72
N ASP A 217 -4.20 -11.62 -15.86
CA ASP A 217 -5.41 -12.42 -16.12
C ASP A 217 -6.25 -11.82 -17.27
N LEU A 218 -6.40 -10.50 -17.29
CA LEU A 218 -7.22 -9.81 -18.30
C LEU A 218 -6.55 -9.81 -19.69
N GLU A 219 -5.22 -9.70 -19.77
CA GLU A 219 -4.45 -9.82 -21.00
C GLU A 219 -4.51 -11.23 -21.58
N SER A 220 -4.49 -12.27 -20.73
CA SER A 220 -4.59 -13.67 -21.18
C SER A 220 -5.88 -13.99 -21.95
N LYS A 221 -6.88 -13.09 -21.89
CA LYS A 221 -8.20 -13.20 -22.51
C LYS A 221 -8.37 -12.34 -23.76
N ARG A 222 -7.39 -11.51 -24.12
CA ARG A 222 -7.35 -10.73 -25.37
C ARG A 222 -6.80 -11.57 -26.52
#